data_AF-A0A8H5JZS0-F1
#
_entry.id   AF-A0A8H5JZS0-F1
#
_cell.length_a   1.000
_cell.length_b   1.000
_cell.length_c   1.000
_cell.angle_alpha   90.00
_cell.angle_beta   90.00
_cell.angle_gamma   90.00
#
_symmetry.space_group_name_H-M   'P 1'
#
loop_
_entity.id
_entity.type
_entity.pdbx_description
1 polymer ?
#
loop_
_entity_poly.entity_id
_entity_poly.type
_entity_poly.pdbx_seq_one_letter_code
_entity_poly.pdbx_strand_id
1 'polypeptide(L)'
;MAANIILSPKGGMSGFEIAGIVLGSIPLLISAIEHYSDSLDRATAFFKWKDGLNSALREFWYQHSSFELTLRNILKDVASPSEIEEMIGDPHHELWKSRDLSQALQEMLKFAYRPYISTIKDMHGCMKRLARHLDIDRDAGTADDLEAIMKANKRLPSAGGLIKFEFRRAVKLTMKRKEVRILLEDMKACNNRLDEFINKSEAPSNNSMAKTTAEKLGLSSSLQQIQNYATMLHQTLGRAWSCSSHASHEIRLLLEDRVVRQSEPRSLKKVKRSSKPPSFTITHKSPMSSALWKSAKIEIIDSDKEVDEENRAIRFKEAHLKTSIKDQHSMNIRSVHGLTAVGDLCTVFRCYNGFGFGLDDQGVLYETYQDETKPVCCTENLISLQELLLTHSGMKCFTPLTEEQRYRLSIILTSSFLQLHSTPWLNRHWSQHTVFFSSTPVDDQLVIDLGHPFIAESYPSSAYPTTTSIEDKGLADDSANLLMLAKILLHIKFHGRTSFTLNKESVANSTAFDRVRESQLLNQWIFRERENLSFAHYNAIQFCIVSSNSIDADLWDLKYRQVVLDRVVVPLVNELSHWQGAT
;
A
#
# COMPACT_ATOMS: atom_id res chain seq x y z
N MET A 1 59.12 8.09 -18.52
CA MET A 1 58.16 9.19 -18.74
C MET A 1 56.83 8.58 -19.14
N ALA A 2 55.81 8.71 -18.28
CA ALA A 2 54.37 8.71 -18.55
C ALA A 2 53.65 8.20 -17.29
N ALA A 3 53.41 9.11 -16.35
CA ALA A 3 52.54 8.87 -15.21
C ALA A 3 51.08 8.92 -15.70
N ASN A 4 50.37 7.80 -15.64
CA ASN A 4 48.93 7.75 -15.85
C ASN A 4 48.24 8.29 -14.59
N ILE A 5 47.84 9.55 -14.67
CA ILE A 5 46.95 10.18 -13.70
C ILE A 5 45.57 9.57 -13.87
N ILE A 6 45.18 8.71 -12.92
CA ILE A 6 43.80 8.28 -12.74
C ILE A 6 43.04 9.50 -12.19
N LEU A 7 42.35 10.21 -13.09
CA LEU A 7 41.35 11.20 -12.69
C LEU A 7 40.17 10.45 -12.07
N SER A 8 40.05 10.56 -10.75
CA SER A 8 38.82 10.26 -10.01
C SER A 8 37.63 10.99 -10.68
N PRO A 9 36.46 10.34 -10.87
CA PRO A 9 35.28 11.06 -11.30
C PRO A 9 34.88 12.01 -10.16
N LYS A 10 34.92 13.32 -10.43
CA LYS A 10 34.37 14.35 -9.54
C LYS A 10 32.89 14.03 -9.30
N GLY A 11 32.48 13.92 -8.04
CA GLY A 11 31.09 13.67 -7.65
C GLY A 11 30.15 14.73 -8.20
N GLY A 12 29.40 14.38 -9.24
CA GLY A 12 28.32 15.21 -9.75
C GLY A 12 27.05 14.88 -8.99
N MET A 13 26.38 15.89 -8.42
CA MET A 13 25.04 15.77 -7.85
C MET A 13 24.09 15.21 -8.91
N SER A 14 23.71 13.94 -8.80
CA SER A 14 23.06 13.20 -9.90
C SER A 14 21.61 12.85 -9.65
N GLY A 15 21.06 13.13 -8.46
CA GLY A 15 19.71 12.73 -8.06
C GLY A 15 18.70 13.86 -7.86
N PHE A 16 17.66 13.57 -7.07
CA PHE A 16 16.62 14.52 -6.64
C PHE A 16 17.12 15.53 -5.57
N GLU A 17 18.34 15.34 -5.08
CA GLU A 17 19.00 16.19 -4.06
C GLU A 17 19.04 17.68 -4.42
N ILE A 18 19.08 17.99 -5.73
CA ILE A 18 19.13 19.36 -6.25
C ILE A 18 17.85 20.13 -5.90
N ALA A 19 16.72 19.44 -5.75
CA ALA A 19 15.45 20.05 -5.38
C ALA A 19 15.53 20.73 -4.00
N GLY A 20 16.13 20.05 -3.00
CA GLY A 20 16.38 20.62 -1.68
C GLY A 20 17.26 21.87 -1.75
N ILE A 21 18.37 21.81 -2.50
CA ILE A 21 19.29 22.94 -2.68
C ILE A 21 18.56 24.15 -3.31
N VAL A 22 17.78 23.92 -4.38
CA VAL A 22 16.99 24.97 -5.02
C VAL A 22 16.00 25.58 -4.03
N LEU A 23 15.22 24.74 -3.34
CA LEU A 23 14.22 25.14 -2.35
C LEU A 23 14.82 26.02 -1.25
N GLY A 24 16.01 25.67 -0.76
CA GLY A 24 16.68 26.42 0.29
C GLY A 24 17.43 27.67 -0.20
N SER A 25 17.90 27.69 -1.44
CA SER A 25 18.68 28.81 -2.00
C SER A 25 17.82 30.02 -2.37
N ILE A 26 16.60 29.83 -2.86
CA ILE A 26 15.72 30.94 -3.27
C ILE A 26 15.46 31.94 -2.13
N PRO A 27 14.95 31.53 -0.94
CA PRO A 27 14.69 32.48 0.13
C PRO A 27 15.97 33.17 0.63
N LEU A 28 17.11 32.46 0.61
CA LEU A 28 18.41 33.02 0.98
C LEU A 28 18.84 34.14 0.04
N LEU A 29 18.74 33.91 -1.27
CA LEU A 29 19.11 34.90 -2.28
C LEU A 29 18.12 36.09 -2.28
N ILE A 30 16.82 35.84 -2.03
CA ILE A 30 15.84 36.92 -1.85
C ILE A 30 16.21 37.79 -0.65
N SER A 31 16.48 37.20 0.52
CA SER A 31 16.89 37.96 1.71
C SER A 31 18.18 38.76 1.50
N ALA A 32 19.13 38.22 0.73
CA ALA A 32 20.36 38.93 0.39
C ALA A 32 20.08 40.19 -0.45
N ILE A 33 19.15 40.10 -1.40
CA ILE A 33 18.73 41.23 -2.24
C ILE A 33 17.91 42.24 -1.44
N GLU A 34 17.04 41.79 -0.52
CA GLU A 34 16.29 42.68 0.39
C GLU A 34 17.25 43.51 1.26
N HIS A 35 18.25 42.87 1.87
CA HIS A 35 19.29 43.54 2.65
C HIS A 35 20.06 44.60 1.83
N TYR A 36 20.34 44.31 0.55
CA TYR A 36 20.90 45.31 -0.36
C TYR A 36 19.91 46.45 -0.64
N SER A 37 18.63 46.16 -0.86
CA SER A 37 17.60 47.16 -1.19
C SER A 37 17.31 48.17 -0.06
N ASP A 38 17.48 47.73 1.19
CA ASP A 38 17.36 48.58 2.37
C ASP A 38 18.53 49.57 2.50
N SER A 39 19.70 49.20 1.96
CA SER A 39 20.90 50.05 1.96
C SER A 39 20.96 51.07 0.82
N LEU A 40 20.01 51.07 -0.13
CA LEU A 40 19.96 52.03 -1.23
C LEU A 40 19.28 53.36 -0.81
N ASP A 41 20.02 54.48 -0.85
CA ASP A 41 19.56 55.80 -0.39
C ASP A 41 19.07 56.76 -1.53
N ARG A 42 18.43 57.86 -1.10
CA ARG A 42 17.49 58.81 -1.75
C ARG A 42 17.86 59.47 -3.10
N ALA A 43 17.76 58.76 -4.22
CA ALA A 43 17.68 59.38 -5.56
C ALA A 43 16.57 58.76 -6.42
N THR A 44 15.87 59.56 -7.24
CA THR A 44 14.67 59.15 -8.00
C THR A 44 14.90 57.98 -8.97
N ALA A 45 16.09 57.87 -9.56
CA ALA A 45 16.48 56.72 -10.40
C ALA A 45 16.65 55.43 -9.56
N PHE A 46 17.16 55.56 -8.33
CA PHE A 46 17.28 54.46 -7.38
C PHE A 46 15.93 54.05 -6.80
N PHE A 47 14.99 54.98 -6.59
CA PHE A 47 13.60 54.65 -6.23
C PHE A 47 12.90 53.80 -7.29
N LYS A 48 12.97 54.18 -8.57
CA LYS A 48 12.38 53.37 -9.67
C LYS A 48 13.03 51.98 -9.79
N TRP A 49 14.32 51.88 -9.49
CA TRP A 49 15.01 50.59 -9.43
C TRP A 49 14.58 49.77 -8.21
N LYS A 50 14.47 50.40 -7.04
CA LYS A 50 13.99 49.80 -5.79
C LYS A 50 12.57 49.25 -5.96
N ASP A 51 11.65 50.00 -6.56
CA ASP A 51 10.29 49.53 -6.85
C ASP A 51 10.29 48.33 -7.82
N GLY A 52 11.10 48.41 -8.88
CA GLY A 52 11.27 47.31 -9.83
C GLY A 52 11.90 46.06 -9.21
N LEU A 53 12.83 46.23 -8.28
CA LEU A 53 13.49 45.16 -7.54
C LEU A 53 12.53 44.52 -6.54
N ASN A 54 11.78 45.32 -5.78
CA ASN A 54 10.73 44.84 -4.86
C ASN A 54 9.64 44.06 -5.59
N SER A 55 9.26 44.51 -6.81
CA SER A 55 8.34 43.75 -7.65
C SER A 55 8.93 42.41 -8.11
N ALA A 56 10.21 42.37 -8.45
CA ALA A 56 10.88 41.13 -8.81
C ALA A 56 11.01 40.18 -7.61
N LEU A 57 11.31 40.70 -6.42
CA LEU A 57 11.41 39.91 -5.18
C LEU A 57 10.07 39.25 -4.81
N ARG A 58 8.96 39.98 -4.91
CA ARG A 58 7.62 39.40 -4.74
C ARG A 58 7.36 38.27 -5.72
N GLU A 59 7.77 38.43 -6.97
CA GLU A 59 7.61 37.38 -7.97
C GLU A 59 8.52 36.18 -7.68
N PHE A 60 9.77 36.38 -7.24
CA PHE A 60 10.63 35.28 -6.81
C PHE A 60 10.04 34.52 -5.61
N TRP A 61 9.42 35.21 -4.65
CA TRP A 61 8.67 34.58 -3.57
C TRP A 61 7.50 33.76 -4.09
N TYR A 62 6.73 34.28 -5.05
CA TYR A 62 5.66 33.51 -5.70
C TYR A 62 6.21 32.26 -6.41
N GLN A 63 7.33 32.39 -7.12
CA GLN A 63 7.99 31.24 -7.76
C GLN A 63 8.53 30.22 -6.76
N HIS A 64 9.00 30.67 -5.58
CA HIS A 64 9.38 29.78 -4.47
C HIS A 64 8.18 28.99 -3.94
N SER A 65 7.07 29.67 -3.65
CA SER A 65 5.84 29.02 -3.17
C SER A 65 5.27 28.04 -4.20
N SER A 66 5.29 28.41 -5.49
CA SER A 66 4.89 27.52 -6.58
C SER A 66 5.77 26.27 -6.60
N PHE A 67 7.10 26.41 -6.55
CA PHE A 67 8.01 25.28 -6.53
C PHE A 67 7.80 24.36 -5.32
N GLU A 68 7.58 24.93 -4.13
CA GLU A 68 7.27 24.16 -2.92
C GLU A 68 5.97 23.34 -3.09
N LEU A 69 4.92 23.94 -3.64
CA LEU A 69 3.66 23.24 -3.93
C LEU A 69 3.87 22.12 -4.96
N THR A 70 4.63 22.38 -6.02
CA THR A 70 5.02 21.36 -7.02
C THR A 70 5.75 20.19 -6.36
N LEU A 71 6.68 20.46 -5.43
CA LEU A 71 7.40 19.41 -4.68
C LEU A 71 6.49 18.64 -3.72
N ARG A 72 5.62 19.33 -2.98
CA ARG A 72 4.62 18.67 -2.11
C ARG A 72 3.72 17.75 -2.93
N ASN A 73 3.27 18.22 -4.09
CA ASN A 73 2.39 17.47 -4.98
C ASN A 73 3.06 16.20 -5.52
N ILE A 74 4.34 16.27 -5.89
CA ILE A 74 5.05 15.07 -6.40
C ILE A 74 5.47 14.11 -5.29
N LEU A 75 5.74 14.60 -4.08
CA LEU A 75 6.18 13.77 -2.96
C LEU A 75 5.02 13.02 -2.28
N LYS A 76 3.77 13.51 -2.38
CA LYS A 76 2.58 12.90 -1.75
C LYS A 76 2.38 11.41 -2.07
N ASP A 77 2.79 10.98 -3.25
CA ASP A 77 2.61 9.61 -3.75
C ASP A 77 3.78 8.67 -3.41
N VAL A 78 4.89 9.22 -2.91
CA VAL A 78 6.14 8.47 -2.67
C VAL A 78 6.67 8.58 -1.24
N ALA A 79 6.18 9.53 -0.44
CA ALA A 79 6.58 9.76 0.95
C ALA A 79 5.38 10.02 1.85
N SER A 80 5.51 9.78 3.15
CA SER A 80 4.47 10.09 4.13
C SER A 80 4.35 11.61 4.41
N PRO A 81 3.19 12.11 4.87
CA PRO A 81 3.02 13.54 5.18
C PRO A 81 4.09 14.10 6.13
N SER A 82 4.46 13.34 7.16
CA SER A 82 5.53 13.72 8.11
C SER A 82 6.90 13.81 7.44
N GLU A 83 7.25 12.89 6.54
CA GLU A 83 8.52 12.92 5.81
C GLU A 83 8.58 14.10 4.83
N ILE A 84 7.44 14.47 4.23
CA ILE A 84 7.33 15.63 3.34
C ILE A 84 7.61 16.92 4.12
N GLU A 85 6.99 17.10 5.29
CA GLU A 85 7.25 18.30 6.11
C GLU A 85 8.70 18.38 6.59
N GLU A 86 9.30 17.25 6.99
CA GLU A 86 10.73 17.20 7.35
C GLU A 86 11.62 17.62 6.16
N MET A 87 11.33 17.12 4.97
CA MET A 87 12.09 17.43 3.75
C MET A 87 11.93 18.90 3.33
N ILE A 88 10.71 19.42 3.30
CA ILE A 88 10.45 20.81 2.91
C ILE A 88 11.02 21.79 3.94
N GLY A 89 10.92 21.45 5.23
CA GLY A 89 11.47 22.25 6.33
C GLY A 89 13.00 22.30 6.33
N ASP A 90 13.66 21.19 5.97
CA ASP A 90 15.11 21.07 5.90
C ASP A 90 15.62 20.74 4.46
N PRO A 91 16.09 21.77 3.73
CA PRO A 91 16.73 21.61 2.41
C PRO A 91 17.91 20.64 2.36
N HIS A 92 18.55 20.35 3.49
CA HIS A 92 19.69 19.43 3.59
C HIS A 92 19.30 18.06 4.14
N HIS A 93 18.01 17.81 4.33
CA HIS A 93 17.51 16.53 4.86
C HIS A 93 18.03 15.33 4.06
N GLU A 94 18.45 14.27 4.74
CA GLU A 94 19.07 13.10 4.11
C GLU A 94 18.16 12.40 3.10
N LEU A 95 16.82 12.52 3.26
CA LEU A 95 15.86 11.95 2.31
C LEU A 95 15.96 12.54 0.90
N TRP A 96 16.41 13.78 0.74
CA TRP A 96 16.66 14.37 -0.59
C TRP A 96 17.72 13.59 -1.38
N LYS A 97 18.64 12.92 -0.69
CA LYS A 97 19.71 12.07 -1.26
C LYS A 97 19.33 10.60 -1.33
N SER A 98 18.12 10.23 -0.91
CA SER A 98 17.67 8.85 -0.86
C SER A 98 17.60 8.23 -2.26
N ARG A 99 18.22 7.05 -2.39
CA ARG A 99 18.10 6.21 -3.58
C ARG A 99 16.68 5.68 -3.75
N ASP A 100 16.02 5.32 -2.66
CA ASP A 100 14.67 4.78 -2.68
C ASP A 100 13.66 5.84 -3.15
N LEU A 101 13.81 7.09 -2.69
CA LEU A 101 13.02 8.22 -3.20
C LEU A 101 13.23 8.41 -4.70
N SER A 102 14.49 8.42 -5.13
CA SER A 102 14.84 8.61 -6.55
C SER A 102 14.25 7.51 -7.43
N GLN A 103 14.31 6.25 -6.96
CA GLN A 103 13.72 5.11 -7.67
C GLN A 103 12.19 5.21 -7.72
N ALA A 104 11.52 5.52 -6.60
CA ALA A 104 10.08 5.66 -6.55
C ALA A 104 9.58 6.78 -7.50
N LEU A 105 10.27 7.93 -7.51
CA LEU A 105 9.99 9.01 -8.45
C LEU A 105 10.23 8.60 -9.91
N GLN A 106 11.27 7.80 -10.18
CA GLN A 106 11.55 7.29 -11.51
C GLN A 106 10.48 6.30 -11.99
N GLU A 107 9.99 5.42 -11.13
CA GLU A 107 8.88 4.49 -11.43
C GLU A 107 7.57 5.23 -11.67
N MET A 108 7.33 6.31 -10.91
CA MET A 108 6.12 7.13 -11.03
C MET A 108 6.12 7.99 -12.29
N LEU A 109 7.17 8.79 -12.52
CA LEU A 109 7.27 9.71 -13.66
C LEU A 109 7.67 9.00 -14.97
N LYS A 110 8.25 7.80 -14.90
CA LYS A 110 8.71 7.01 -16.05
C LYS A 110 9.57 7.86 -17.01
N PHE A 111 9.13 8.02 -18.26
CA PHE A 111 9.84 8.79 -19.29
C PHE A 111 9.98 10.28 -18.94
N ALA A 112 9.10 10.84 -18.10
CA ALA A 112 9.15 12.22 -17.66
C ALA A 112 10.19 12.46 -16.55
N TYR A 113 10.73 11.42 -15.91
CA TYR A 113 11.69 11.56 -14.81
C TYR A 113 12.94 12.34 -15.21
N ARG A 114 13.58 11.96 -16.32
CA ARG A 114 14.80 12.63 -16.80
C ARG A 114 14.55 14.10 -17.17
N PRO A 115 13.52 14.44 -17.98
CA PRO A 115 13.14 15.84 -18.23
C PRO A 115 12.80 16.64 -16.97
N TYR A 116 12.14 16.02 -15.99
CA TYR A 116 11.77 16.66 -14.74
C TYR A 116 13.01 17.05 -13.93
N ILE A 117 13.94 16.12 -13.71
CA ILE A 117 15.21 16.39 -13.04
C ILE A 117 16.05 17.42 -13.82
N SER A 118 16.02 17.40 -15.15
CA SER A 118 16.71 18.40 -15.97
C SER A 118 16.15 19.80 -15.74
N THR A 119 14.82 19.94 -15.63
CA THR A 119 14.19 21.23 -15.34
C THR A 119 14.57 21.75 -13.95
N ILE A 120 14.67 20.88 -12.94
CA ILE A 120 15.16 21.27 -11.60
C ILE A 120 16.63 21.72 -11.67
N LYS A 121 17.46 21.04 -12.48
CA LYS A 121 18.85 21.46 -12.75
C LYS A 121 18.92 22.83 -13.43
N ASP A 122 17.98 23.14 -14.33
CA ASP A 122 17.90 24.46 -14.95
C ASP A 122 17.55 25.54 -13.91
N MET A 123 16.63 25.25 -12.96
CA MET A 123 16.34 26.15 -11.83
C MET A 123 17.56 26.37 -10.95
N HIS A 124 18.31 25.31 -10.64
CA HIS A 124 19.58 25.40 -9.92
C HIS A 124 20.59 26.28 -10.66
N GLY A 125 20.68 26.14 -11.98
CA GLY A 125 21.48 27.01 -12.85
C GLY A 125 21.06 28.48 -12.77
N CYS A 126 19.76 28.76 -12.72
CA CYS A 126 19.23 30.11 -12.54
C CYS A 126 19.63 30.71 -11.19
N MET A 127 19.50 29.94 -10.10
CA MET A 127 19.90 30.39 -8.76
C MET A 127 21.41 30.62 -8.67
N LYS A 128 22.23 29.77 -9.28
CA LYS A 128 23.69 29.99 -9.38
C LYS A 128 24.04 31.28 -10.12
N ARG A 129 23.35 31.57 -11.22
CA ARG A 129 23.55 32.82 -11.96
C ARG A 129 23.20 34.02 -11.09
N LEU A 130 22.09 33.97 -10.35
CA LEU A 130 21.70 35.02 -9.40
C LEU A 130 22.75 35.22 -8.31
N ALA A 131 23.22 34.13 -7.69
CA ALA A 131 24.22 34.15 -6.62
C ALA A 131 25.57 34.75 -7.03
N ARG A 132 25.99 34.60 -8.30
CA ARG A 132 27.24 35.20 -8.81
C ARG A 132 27.23 36.73 -8.84
N HIS A 133 26.06 37.33 -8.90
CA HIS A 133 25.93 38.79 -8.88
C HIS A 133 25.84 39.38 -7.47
N LEU A 134 25.84 38.50 -6.46
CA LEU A 134 25.73 38.85 -5.05
C LEU A 134 27.04 38.53 -4.33
N ASP A 135 27.57 39.54 -3.65
CA ASP A 135 28.74 39.40 -2.79
C ASP A 135 28.31 38.84 -1.41
N ILE A 136 28.14 37.52 -1.35
CA ILE A 136 27.71 36.77 -0.14
C ILE A 136 28.82 35.81 0.30
N ASP A 137 28.98 35.65 1.62
CA ASP A 137 29.93 34.72 2.22
C ASP A 137 29.65 33.26 1.82
N ARG A 138 30.72 32.50 1.58
CA ARG A 138 30.72 31.10 1.13
C ARG A 138 31.62 30.27 2.03
N ASP A 139 31.17 29.07 2.40
CA ASP A 139 32.01 28.10 3.11
C ASP A 139 33.00 27.45 2.12
N ALA A 140 34.29 27.43 2.45
CA ALA A 140 35.35 27.01 1.51
C ALA A 140 35.43 25.48 1.27
N GLY A 141 34.47 24.71 1.78
CA GLY A 141 34.53 23.23 1.85
C GLY A 141 33.50 22.46 1.00
N THR A 142 32.64 23.12 0.22
CA THR A 142 31.59 22.45 -0.56
C THR A 142 31.86 22.49 -2.07
N ALA A 143 31.44 21.46 -2.80
CA ALA A 143 31.61 21.37 -4.25
C ALA A 143 30.61 22.25 -5.03
N ASP A 144 29.47 22.58 -4.42
CA ASP A 144 28.44 23.45 -4.99
C ASP A 144 28.46 24.85 -4.38
N ASP A 145 28.37 25.88 -5.24
CA ASP A 145 28.39 27.29 -4.83
C ASP A 145 27.15 27.67 -4.00
N LEU A 146 25.95 27.14 -4.31
CA LEU A 146 24.75 27.48 -3.55
C LEU A 146 24.74 26.80 -2.19
N GLU A 147 25.19 25.55 -2.13
CA GLU A 147 25.38 24.84 -0.86
C GLU A 147 26.40 25.54 0.04
N ALA A 148 27.48 26.10 -0.54
CA ALA A 148 28.48 26.89 0.16
C ALA A 148 27.88 28.12 0.86
N ILE A 149 27.00 28.83 0.12
CA ILE A 149 26.31 30.03 0.62
C ILE A 149 25.30 29.65 1.70
N MET A 150 24.52 28.58 1.49
CA MET A 150 23.53 28.11 2.48
C MET A 150 24.17 27.71 3.82
N LYS A 151 25.33 27.05 3.78
CA LYS A 151 26.04 26.63 4.99
C LYS A 151 26.70 27.80 5.73
N ALA A 152 27.16 28.81 5.00
CA ALA A 152 27.81 29.99 5.58
C ALA A 152 26.81 30.97 6.23
N ASN A 153 25.56 31.03 5.76
CA ASN A 153 24.57 32.03 6.17
C ASN A 153 23.43 31.36 6.96
N LYS A 154 23.41 31.59 8.28
CA LYS A 154 22.44 30.95 9.19
C LYS A 154 21.03 31.51 9.00
N ARG A 155 20.05 30.60 9.02
CA ARG A 155 18.62 30.95 9.13
C ARG A 155 18.33 31.50 10.52
N LEU A 156 17.63 32.63 10.57
CA LEU A 156 17.12 33.22 11.80
C LEU A 156 15.67 32.79 12.03
N PRO A 157 15.27 32.51 13.28
CA PRO A 157 13.86 32.38 13.62
C PRO A 157 13.18 33.73 13.40
N SER A 158 12.09 33.76 12.64
CA SER A 158 11.30 34.97 12.42
C SER A 158 9.85 34.75 12.87
N ALA A 159 9.26 35.77 13.50
CA ALA A 159 7.85 35.79 13.81
C ALA A 159 7.03 35.84 12.51
N GLY A 160 6.06 34.92 12.35
CA GLY A 160 5.16 34.88 11.20
C GLY A 160 5.58 34.01 10.01
N GLY A 161 6.56 33.11 10.18
CA GLY A 161 6.90 32.09 9.15
C GLY A 161 7.76 32.57 7.99
N LEU A 162 8.13 33.85 7.93
CA LEU A 162 9.06 34.40 6.93
C LEU A 162 10.51 33.97 7.21
N ILE A 163 11.12 33.22 6.31
CA ILE A 163 12.53 32.80 6.46
C ILE A 163 13.43 34.03 6.33
N LYS A 164 14.22 34.34 7.37
CA LYS A 164 15.22 35.41 7.36
C LYS A 164 16.63 34.84 7.51
N PHE A 165 17.61 35.55 6.99
CA PHE A 165 19.01 35.18 7.04
C PHE A 165 19.86 36.31 7.60
N GLU A 166 20.90 35.96 8.34
CA GLU A 166 21.91 36.90 8.81
C GLU A 166 23.07 36.98 7.80
N PHE A 167 23.40 38.18 7.36
CA PHE A 167 24.54 38.45 6.50
C PHE A 167 25.60 39.21 7.29
N ARG A 168 26.80 38.64 7.43
CA ARG A 168 27.89 39.23 8.24
C ARG A 168 28.52 40.47 7.59
N ARG A 169 28.31 40.66 6.29
CA ARG A 169 28.87 41.77 5.50
C ARG A 169 27.76 42.38 4.64
N ALA A 170 27.95 43.64 4.26
CA ALA A 170 27.03 44.32 3.36
C ALA A 170 27.00 43.61 2.01
N VAL A 171 25.84 43.05 1.65
CA VAL A 171 25.61 42.41 0.36
C VAL A 171 25.66 43.47 -0.74
N LYS A 172 26.50 43.24 -1.76
CA LYS A 172 26.54 44.08 -2.97
C LYS A 172 25.84 43.36 -4.12
N LEU A 173 24.98 44.08 -4.82
CA LEU A 173 24.35 43.61 -6.05
C LEU A 173 25.00 44.27 -7.27
N THR A 174 25.59 43.46 -8.14
CA THR A 174 26.25 43.94 -9.38
C THR A 174 25.38 43.77 -10.63
N MET A 175 24.16 43.25 -10.46
CA MET A 175 23.30 42.81 -11.56
C MET A 175 22.52 43.95 -12.21
N LYS A 176 22.32 43.88 -13.54
CA LYS A 176 21.50 44.85 -14.27
C LYS A 176 20.01 44.50 -14.20
N ARG A 177 19.13 45.51 -14.31
CA ARG A 177 17.66 45.33 -14.39
C ARG A 177 17.17 44.35 -15.45
N LYS A 178 17.88 44.26 -16.58
CA LYS A 178 17.55 43.30 -17.66
C LYS A 178 17.83 41.87 -17.23
N GLU A 179 18.91 41.64 -16.50
CA GLU A 179 19.33 40.31 -16.04
C GLU A 179 18.40 39.77 -14.95
N VAL A 180 17.95 40.61 -14.00
CA VAL A 180 16.91 40.21 -13.01
C VAL A 180 15.67 39.69 -13.72
N ARG A 181 15.21 40.40 -14.76
CA ARG A 181 14.02 40.02 -15.53
C ARG A 181 14.21 38.69 -16.27
N ILE A 182 15.37 38.48 -16.88
CA ILE A 182 15.66 37.21 -17.58
C ILE A 182 15.66 36.05 -16.59
N LEU A 183 16.31 36.18 -15.43
CA LEU A 183 16.33 35.13 -14.42
C LEU A 183 14.95 34.78 -13.88
N LEU A 184 14.09 35.79 -13.73
CA LEU A 184 12.71 35.62 -13.29
C LEU A 184 11.86 34.87 -14.33
N GLU A 185 11.98 35.23 -15.61
CA GLU A 185 11.28 34.55 -16.70
C GLU A 185 11.81 33.11 -16.89
N ASP A 186 13.12 32.89 -16.77
CA ASP A 186 13.71 31.55 -16.81
C ASP A 186 13.14 30.67 -15.67
N MET A 187 13.00 31.22 -14.46
CA MET A 187 12.46 30.51 -13.30
C MET A 187 10.96 30.20 -13.44
N LYS A 188 10.16 31.16 -13.93
CA LYS A 188 8.75 30.96 -14.30
C LYS A 188 8.60 29.83 -15.31
N ALA A 189 9.41 29.85 -16.37
CA ALA A 189 9.38 28.83 -17.41
C ALA A 189 9.71 27.44 -16.84
N CYS A 190 10.65 27.35 -15.89
CA CYS A 190 10.96 26.09 -15.22
C CYS A 190 9.78 25.59 -14.36
N ASN A 191 9.21 26.42 -13.48
CA ASN A 191 8.06 26.03 -12.65
C ASN A 191 6.87 25.59 -13.50
N ASN A 192 6.52 26.36 -14.54
CA ASN A 192 5.44 26.00 -15.47
C ASN A 192 5.70 24.64 -16.14
N ARG A 193 6.96 24.34 -16.53
CA ARG A 193 7.32 23.03 -17.09
C ARG A 193 7.18 21.91 -16.08
N LEU A 194 7.59 22.12 -14.82
CA LEU A 194 7.44 21.12 -13.76
C LEU A 194 5.95 20.82 -13.52
N ASP A 195 5.12 21.86 -13.44
CA ASP A 195 3.67 21.70 -13.31
C ASP A 195 3.06 21.03 -14.54
N GLU A 196 3.52 21.34 -15.75
CA GLU A 196 3.07 20.64 -16.96
C GLU A 196 3.42 19.16 -16.94
N PHE A 197 4.60 18.76 -16.44
CA PHE A 197 4.93 17.33 -16.32
C PHE A 197 3.99 16.62 -15.37
N ILE A 198 3.63 17.25 -14.25
CA ILE A 198 2.71 16.67 -13.28
C ILE A 198 1.29 16.65 -13.87
N ASN A 199 0.79 17.79 -14.36
CA ASN A 199 -0.55 17.91 -14.91
C ASN A 199 -0.76 17.07 -16.17
N LYS A 200 0.24 16.89 -17.04
CA LYS A 200 0.13 15.99 -18.21
C LYS A 200 0.32 14.52 -17.86
N SER A 201 0.99 14.23 -16.74
CA SER A 201 1.01 12.87 -16.17
C SER A 201 -0.30 12.51 -15.45
N GLU A 202 -1.01 13.51 -14.90
CA GLU A 202 -2.32 13.39 -14.24
C GLU A 202 -3.49 13.60 -15.22
N ALA A 203 -3.31 14.33 -16.33
CA ALA A 203 -4.33 14.54 -17.34
C ALA A 203 -4.66 13.20 -17.99
N PRO A 204 -5.96 12.86 -18.13
CA PRO A 204 -6.36 11.65 -18.80
C PRO A 204 -5.89 11.78 -20.25
N SER A 205 -4.80 11.09 -20.57
CA SER A 205 -4.46 10.79 -21.95
C SER A 205 -5.61 9.94 -22.46
N ASN A 206 -6.58 10.60 -23.10
CA ASN A 206 -7.63 9.96 -23.87
C ASN A 206 -6.92 8.97 -24.82
N ASN A 207 -7.02 7.68 -24.50
CA ASN A 207 -6.40 6.49 -25.13
C ASN A 207 -5.20 5.80 -24.46
N SER A 208 -4.91 6.01 -23.17
CA SER A 208 -4.12 5.04 -22.40
C SER A 208 -4.62 5.00 -20.97
N MET A 209 -5.20 3.85 -20.55
CA MET A 209 -5.69 3.57 -19.19
C MET A 209 -4.90 4.32 -18.12
N ALA A 210 -5.54 5.33 -17.51
CA ALA A 210 -5.14 5.76 -16.18
C ALA A 210 -5.23 4.53 -15.27
N LYS A 211 -4.17 4.24 -14.51
CA LYS A 211 -4.21 3.12 -13.56
C LYS A 211 -5.42 3.29 -12.64
N THR A 212 -6.33 2.31 -12.63
CA THR A 212 -7.48 2.34 -11.72
C THR A 212 -6.98 2.40 -10.27
N THR A 213 -7.77 2.94 -9.35
CA THR A 213 -7.40 2.95 -7.92
C THR A 213 -7.11 1.54 -7.40
N ALA A 214 -7.76 0.51 -7.96
CA ALA A 214 -7.44 -0.88 -7.70
C ALA A 214 -6.08 -1.36 -8.26
N GLU A 215 -5.56 -0.78 -9.34
CA GLU A 215 -4.17 -1.00 -9.78
C GLU A 215 -3.15 -0.25 -8.90
N LYS A 216 -3.51 0.92 -8.35
CA LYS A 216 -2.68 1.63 -7.33
C LYS A 216 -2.60 0.83 -6.03
N LEU A 217 -3.69 0.15 -5.67
CA LEU A 217 -3.77 -0.79 -4.55
C LEU A 217 -3.24 -2.19 -4.92
N GLY A 218 -2.61 -2.40 -6.08
CA GLY A 218 -2.01 -3.69 -6.46
C GLY A 218 -2.98 -4.88 -6.54
N LEU A 219 -4.29 -4.63 -6.63
CA LEU A 219 -5.33 -5.65 -6.46
C LEU A 219 -5.49 -6.50 -7.72
N SER A 220 -5.53 -5.90 -8.91
CA SER A 220 -5.97 -6.57 -10.14
C SER A 220 -5.10 -7.77 -10.56
N SER A 221 -3.78 -7.58 -10.68
CA SER A 221 -2.84 -8.66 -11.05
C SER A 221 -2.65 -9.68 -9.92
N SER A 222 -2.82 -9.23 -8.66
CA SER A 222 -2.71 -10.06 -7.46
C SER A 222 -3.90 -11.02 -7.30
N LEU A 223 -5.12 -10.61 -7.68
CA LEU A 223 -6.32 -11.45 -7.50
C LEU A 223 -6.21 -12.81 -8.21
N GLN A 224 -5.83 -12.83 -9.49
CA GLN A 224 -5.72 -14.08 -10.24
C GLN A 224 -4.58 -14.97 -9.71
N GLN A 225 -3.45 -14.35 -9.36
CA GLN A 225 -2.34 -15.07 -8.76
C GLN A 225 -2.74 -15.69 -7.42
N ILE A 226 -3.38 -14.92 -6.54
CA ILE A 226 -3.90 -15.41 -5.25
C ILE A 226 -4.90 -16.55 -5.45
N GLN A 227 -5.82 -16.44 -6.41
CA GLN A 227 -6.79 -17.51 -6.73
C GLN A 227 -6.09 -18.80 -7.16
N ASN A 228 -5.10 -18.70 -8.05
CA ASN A 228 -4.34 -19.86 -8.52
C ASN A 228 -3.59 -20.51 -7.34
N TYR A 229 -2.90 -19.70 -6.53
CA TYR A 229 -2.16 -20.20 -5.37
C TYR A 229 -3.07 -20.79 -4.29
N ALA A 230 -4.23 -20.17 -4.02
CA ALA A 230 -5.21 -20.69 -3.07
C ALA A 230 -5.83 -22.01 -3.55
N THR A 231 -6.10 -22.14 -4.85
CA THR A 231 -6.57 -23.39 -5.47
C THR A 231 -5.51 -24.48 -5.37
N MET A 232 -4.27 -24.16 -5.70
CA MET A 232 -3.15 -25.09 -5.58
C MET A 232 -2.96 -25.51 -4.12
N LEU A 233 -2.97 -24.56 -3.19
CA LEU A 233 -2.87 -24.84 -1.77
C LEU A 233 -3.96 -25.83 -1.31
N HIS A 234 -5.23 -25.61 -1.68
CA HIS A 234 -6.30 -26.54 -1.33
C HIS A 234 -6.05 -27.96 -1.87
N GLN A 235 -5.60 -28.07 -3.12
CA GLN A 235 -5.31 -29.36 -3.74
C GLN A 235 -4.12 -30.06 -3.08
N THR A 236 -3.06 -29.31 -2.77
CA THR A 236 -1.88 -29.81 -2.07
C THR A 236 -2.25 -30.30 -0.67
N LEU A 237 -3.01 -29.51 0.09
CA LEU A 237 -3.51 -29.92 1.41
C LEU A 237 -4.34 -31.20 1.29
N GLY A 238 -5.26 -31.30 0.32
CA GLY A 238 -6.08 -32.49 0.13
C GLY A 238 -5.31 -33.78 -0.18
N ARG A 239 -4.07 -33.68 -0.67
CA ARG A 239 -3.19 -34.83 -0.96
C ARG A 239 -2.18 -35.13 0.13
N ALA A 240 -2.01 -34.23 1.10
CA ALA A 240 -0.94 -34.27 2.09
C ALA A 240 -1.32 -35.04 3.38
N TRP A 241 -2.42 -35.81 3.35
CA TRP A 241 -2.92 -36.58 4.48
C TRP A 241 -2.91 -38.09 4.17
N SER A 242 -2.15 -38.84 4.96
CA SER A 242 -2.00 -40.30 4.88
C SER A 242 -2.14 -40.98 6.25
N CYS A 243 -2.76 -40.29 7.20
CA CYS A 243 -2.84 -40.71 8.59
C CYS A 243 -3.96 -41.73 8.84
N SER A 244 -3.63 -42.86 9.47
CA SER A 244 -4.62 -43.85 9.92
C SER A 244 -5.24 -43.51 11.29
N SER A 245 -4.70 -42.53 12.01
CA SER A 245 -5.13 -42.18 13.38
C SER A 245 -6.31 -41.22 13.45
N HIS A 246 -6.67 -40.56 12.34
CA HIS A 246 -7.75 -39.56 12.30
C HIS A 246 -8.67 -39.82 11.12
N ALA A 247 -9.97 -39.61 11.30
CA ALA A 247 -10.93 -39.69 10.20
C ALA A 247 -10.80 -38.50 9.25
N SER A 248 -10.56 -37.31 9.80
CA SER A 248 -10.36 -36.07 9.05
C SER A 248 -9.45 -35.09 9.80
N HIS A 249 -8.96 -34.09 9.06
CA HIS A 249 -8.11 -33.00 9.51
C HIS A 249 -8.76 -31.66 9.16
N GLU A 250 -9.00 -30.82 10.16
CA GLU A 250 -9.51 -29.46 9.96
C GLU A 250 -8.34 -28.48 9.77
N ILE A 251 -8.41 -27.67 8.71
CA ILE A 251 -7.51 -26.54 8.45
C ILE A 251 -8.34 -25.28 8.34
N ARG A 252 -7.88 -24.22 8.99
CA ARG A 252 -8.51 -22.90 8.88
C ARG A 252 -7.63 -21.97 8.06
N LEU A 253 -8.18 -21.40 7.00
CA LEU A 253 -7.49 -20.41 6.16
C LEU A 253 -7.85 -19.00 6.62
N LEU A 254 -6.84 -18.21 6.97
CA LEU A 254 -7.01 -16.80 7.34
C LEU A 254 -7.42 -15.96 6.12
N LEU A 255 -8.47 -15.16 6.27
CA LEU A 255 -8.90 -14.15 5.31
C LEU A 255 -8.04 -12.89 5.52
N GLU A 256 -6.92 -12.83 4.81
CA GLU A 256 -5.91 -11.79 5.02
C GLU A 256 -6.38 -10.38 4.61
N ASP A 257 -6.09 -9.40 5.45
CA ASP A 257 -6.29 -7.98 5.15
C ASP A 257 -5.21 -7.45 4.18
N ARG A 258 -5.29 -7.89 2.92
CA ARG A 258 -4.31 -7.54 1.89
C ARG A 258 -4.49 -6.11 1.38
N VAL A 259 -5.69 -5.54 1.52
CA VAL A 259 -6.04 -4.23 0.95
C VAL A 259 -5.68 -3.09 1.90
N VAL A 260 -6.05 -3.17 3.19
CA VAL A 260 -5.79 -2.08 4.15
C VAL A 260 -4.29 -1.99 4.48
N ARG A 261 -3.57 -3.12 4.50
CA ARG A 261 -2.10 -3.14 4.70
C ARG A 261 -1.31 -2.48 3.58
N GLN A 262 -1.89 -2.41 2.37
CA GLN A 262 -1.27 -1.78 1.20
C GLN A 262 -1.61 -0.29 1.07
N SER A 263 -2.69 0.17 1.71
CA SER A 263 -3.07 1.58 1.77
C SER A 263 -2.36 2.39 2.87
N GLU A 264 -1.63 1.75 3.79
CA GLU A 264 -0.80 2.48 4.76
C GLU A 264 0.31 3.27 4.04
N PRO A 265 0.56 4.53 4.44
CA PRO A 265 1.49 5.41 3.75
C PRO A 265 2.89 4.78 3.66
N ARG A 266 3.48 4.85 2.45
CA ARG A 266 4.84 4.40 2.16
C ARG A 266 5.82 5.22 2.99
N SER A 267 6.31 4.67 4.09
CA SER A 267 7.39 5.30 4.84
C SER A 267 8.72 4.96 4.19
N LEU A 268 9.46 5.99 3.78
CA LEU A 268 10.83 5.87 3.30
C LEU A 268 11.80 5.42 4.41
N LYS A 269 11.40 5.54 5.69
CA LYS A 269 12.17 5.08 6.87
C LYS A 269 12.04 3.58 7.17
N LYS A 270 11.09 2.85 6.57
CA LYS A 270 10.97 1.39 6.73
C LYS A 270 11.74 0.67 5.62
N VAL A 271 12.87 0.06 5.99
CA VAL A 271 13.73 -0.80 5.16
C VAL A 271 12.89 -1.67 4.22
N LYS A 272 13.19 -1.59 2.91
CA LYS A 272 12.79 -2.50 1.82
C LYS A 272 11.69 -3.50 2.22
N ARG A 273 10.43 -3.14 1.98
CA ARG A 273 9.48 -4.17 1.55
C ARG A 273 9.90 -4.55 0.13
N SER A 274 10.90 -5.44 -0.01
CA SER A 274 10.98 -6.24 -1.24
C SER A 274 9.57 -6.80 -1.45
N SER A 275 9.05 -6.78 -2.67
CA SER A 275 7.83 -7.49 -3.05
C SER A 275 7.83 -8.86 -2.36
N LYS A 276 7.18 -8.97 -1.19
CA LYS A 276 7.14 -10.23 -0.47
C LYS A 276 6.24 -11.11 -1.32
N PRO A 277 6.66 -12.34 -1.64
CA PRO A 277 5.79 -13.24 -2.38
C PRO A 277 4.44 -13.33 -1.64
N PRO A 278 3.33 -13.52 -2.38
CA PRO A 278 2.05 -13.76 -1.74
C PRO A 278 2.21 -14.89 -0.72
N SER A 279 1.58 -14.74 0.43
CA SER A 279 1.61 -15.74 1.49
C SER A 279 0.22 -16.01 2.00
N PHE A 280 0.01 -17.21 2.54
CA PHE A 280 -1.22 -17.60 3.20
C PHE A 280 -0.92 -17.96 4.64
N THR A 281 -1.84 -17.67 5.55
CA THR A 281 -1.76 -18.14 6.94
C THR A 281 -2.81 -19.19 7.16
N ILE A 282 -2.39 -20.37 7.59
CA ILE A 282 -3.28 -21.46 7.99
C ILE A 282 -3.18 -21.70 9.49
N THR A 283 -4.24 -22.19 10.11
CA THR A 283 -4.15 -22.78 11.45
C THR A 283 -4.59 -24.23 11.44
N HIS A 284 -3.94 -25.04 12.28
CA HIS A 284 -4.16 -26.47 12.39
C HIS A 284 -4.20 -26.90 13.86
N LYS A 285 -4.89 -28.00 14.15
CA LYS A 285 -4.90 -28.61 15.48
C LYS A 285 -3.75 -29.61 15.62
N SER A 286 -3.01 -29.57 16.72
CA SER A 286 -1.97 -30.57 16.98
C SER A 286 -2.61 -31.94 17.27
N PRO A 287 -2.15 -33.03 16.63
CA PRO A 287 -2.63 -34.38 16.92
C PRO A 287 -2.32 -34.86 18.35
N MET A 288 -1.35 -34.24 19.03
CA MET A 288 -0.88 -34.65 20.37
C MET A 288 -1.48 -33.83 21.51
N SER A 289 -2.06 -32.67 21.21
CA SER A 289 -2.68 -31.80 22.21
C SER A 289 -4.07 -31.41 21.74
N SER A 290 -5.08 -31.81 22.51
CA SER A 290 -6.47 -31.53 22.20
C SER A 290 -6.84 -30.06 22.33
N ALA A 291 -5.95 -29.17 22.81
CA ALA A 291 -6.31 -27.83 23.27
C ALA A 291 -5.61 -26.65 22.56
N LEU A 292 -4.69 -26.88 21.62
CA LEU A 292 -3.91 -25.79 21.00
C LEU A 292 -3.94 -25.86 19.48
N TRP A 293 -4.63 -24.89 18.88
CA TRP A 293 -4.43 -24.52 17.48
C TRP A 293 -3.05 -23.88 17.32
N LYS A 294 -2.41 -24.09 16.16
CA LYS A 294 -1.13 -23.46 15.81
C LYS A 294 -1.23 -22.83 14.44
N SER A 295 -0.66 -21.63 14.29
CA SER A 295 -0.56 -20.94 13.01
C SER A 295 0.71 -21.34 12.26
N ALA A 296 0.56 -21.56 10.95
CA ALA A 296 1.67 -21.75 10.02
C ALA A 296 1.47 -20.83 8.82
N LYS A 297 2.57 -20.18 8.41
CA LYS A 297 2.56 -19.32 7.23
C LYS A 297 3.16 -20.06 6.05
N ILE A 298 2.49 -19.95 4.91
CA ILE A 298 2.83 -20.58 3.64
C ILE A 298 3.29 -19.47 2.69
N GLU A 299 4.56 -19.48 2.32
CA GLU A 299 5.13 -18.55 1.35
C GLU A 299 5.20 -19.21 -0.03
N ILE A 300 4.79 -18.48 -1.06
CA ILE A 300 4.94 -18.97 -2.43
C ILE A 300 6.40 -18.83 -2.86
N ILE A 301 6.98 -19.93 -3.35
CA ILE A 301 8.32 -19.97 -3.94
C ILE A 301 8.15 -19.78 -5.45
N ASP A 302 8.44 -18.58 -5.95
CA ASP A 302 8.57 -18.37 -7.40
C ASP A 302 9.88 -19.03 -7.85
N SER A 303 9.78 -20.15 -8.55
CA SER A 303 10.86 -20.66 -9.39
C SER A 303 11.04 -19.65 -10.52
N ASP A 304 12.03 -18.75 -10.42
CA ASP A 304 12.33 -17.78 -11.48
C ASP A 304 12.36 -18.51 -12.84
N LYS A 305 11.48 -18.08 -13.77
CA LYS A 305 11.78 -18.22 -15.19
C LYS A 305 13.12 -17.53 -15.37
N GLU A 306 14.16 -18.28 -15.69
CA GLU A 306 15.45 -17.74 -16.11
C GLU A 306 15.19 -16.77 -17.27
N VAL A 307 15.11 -15.47 -16.96
CA VAL A 307 15.30 -14.44 -17.96
C VAL A 307 16.81 -14.36 -18.11
N ASP A 308 17.31 -14.90 -19.21
CA ASP A 308 18.67 -14.73 -19.69
C ASP A 308 19.07 -13.25 -19.58
N GLU A 309 19.77 -12.88 -18.50
CA GLU A 309 20.66 -11.73 -18.51
C GLU A 309 22.09 -12.23 -18.77
N GLU A 310 22.47 -12.14 -20.04
CA GLU A 310 23.86 -12.07 -20.48
C GLU A 310 24.59 -10.95 -19.72
N ASN A 311 25.17 -11.28 -18.58
CA ASN A 311 26.28 -10.54 -17.98
C ASN A 311 27.15 -11.50 -17.17
N ARG A 312 27.75 -12.46 -17.89
CA ARG A 312 28.75 -13.37 -17.33
C ARG A 312 30.07 -12.63 -17.10
N ALA A 313 30.16 -11.86 -16.01
CA ALA A 313 31.45 -11.43 -15.49
C ALA A 313 32.10 -12.62 -14.75
N ILE A 314 32.97 -13.35 -15.47
CA ILE A 314 33.80 -14.43 -14.93
C ILE A 314 34.73 -13.83 -13.87
N ARG A 315 34.49 -14.12 -12.59
CA ARG A 315 35.47 -13.95 -11.50
C ARG A 315 36.03 -15.32 -11.11
N PHE A 316 37.35 -15.43 -11.22
CA PHE A 316 38.13 -16.61 -10.86
C PHE A 316 37.92 -16.97 -9.39
N LYS A 317 37.70 -18.26 -9.10
CA LYS A 317 37.68 -18.83 -7.75
C LYS A 317 39.11 -19.03 -7.26
N GLU A 318 39.50 -18.30 -6.22
CA GLU A 318 40.53 -18.77 -5.29
C GLU A 318 39.83 -19.41 -4.09
N ALA A 319 40.17 -20.68 -3.86
CA ALA A 319 39.60 -21.50 -2.82
C ALA A 319 40.23 -21.16 -1.46
N HIS A 320 39.45 -20.59 -0.56
CA HIS A 320 39.76 -20.64 0.87
C HIS A 320 38.57 -21.13 1.68
N LEU A 321 38.74 -22.36 2.17
CA LEU A 321 37.94 -23.03 3.18
C LEU A 321 37.90 -22.17 4.46
N LYS A 322 36.73 -21.65 4.84
CA LYS A 322 36.44 -21.23 6.22
C LYS A 322 35.02 -21.66 6.60
N THR A 323 35.02 -22.52 7.62
CA THR A 323 33.97 -22.94 8.53
C THR A 323 32.82 -21.93 8.69
N SER A 324 31.60 -22.34 8.34
CA SER A 324 30.38 -21.54 8.48
C SER A 324 29.79 -21.67 9.88
N ILE A 325 29.83 -20.58 10.63
CA ILE A 325 29.00 -20.35 11.82
C ILE A 325 27.58 -20.04 11.33
N LYS A 326 26.57 -20.61 11.99
CA LYS A 326 25.15 -20.41 11.70
C LYS A 326 24.73 -18.99 12.09
N ASP A 327 24.64 -18.08 11.13
CA ASP A 327 23.88 -16.84 11.29
C ASP A 327 22.45 -17.06 10.78
N GLN A 328 21.51 -17.11 11.73
CA GLN A 328 20.07 -17.20 11.51
C GLN A 328 19.53 -15.79 11.24
N HIS A 329 19.28 -15.49 9.97
CA HIS A 329 18.45 -14.37 9.54
C HIS A 329 17.35 -14.90 8.61
N SER A 330 16.12 -14.43 8.83
CA SER A 330 14.98 -14.64 7.94
C SER A 330 15.35 -14.22 6.52
N MET A 331 15.65 -15.20 5.66
CA MET A 331 15.88 -14.99 4.23
C MET A 331 14.57 -15.24 3.49
N ASN A 332 14.20 -14.33 2.57
CA ASN A 332 13.19 -14.64 1.55
C ASN A 332 13.69 -15.84 0.75
N ILE A 333 12.93 -16.94 0.75
CA ILE A 333 13.28 -18.18 0.06
C ILE A 333 13.03 -17.97 -1.44
N ARG A 334 14.13 -17.93 -2.21
CA ARG A 334 14.09 -17.79 -3.68
C ARG A 334 14.39 -19.09 -4.42
N SER A 335 14.60 -20.19 -3.69
CA SER A 335 14.94 -21.46 -4.32
C SER A 335 14.60 -22.64 -3.42
N VAL A 336 14.17 -23.73 -4.06
CA VAL A 336 13.82 -24.99 -3.41
C VAL A 336 15.06 -25.78 -2.96
N HIS A 337 16.26 -25.44 -3.47
CA HIS A 337 17.48 -26.18 -3.21
C HIS A 337 17.83 -26.24 -1.71
N GLY A 338 17.77 -27.45 -1.14
CA GLY A 338 18.10 -27.73 0.26
C GLY A 338 16.91 -27.75 1.23
N LEU A 339 15.67 -27.59 0.75
CA LEU A 339 14.46 -27.71 1.56
C LEU A 339 13.94 -29.16 1.58
N THR A 340 13.33 -29.54 2.70
CA THR A 340 12.70 -30.87 2.87
C THR A 340 11.27 -30.83 2.34
N ALA A 341 10.94 -31.68 1.38
CA ALA A 341 9.57 -31.83 0.90
C ALA A 341 8.70 -32.49 1.99
N VAL A 342 7.52 -31.93 2.22
CA VAL A 342 6.53 -32.42 3.17
C VAL A 342 5.79 -33.60 2.55
N GLY A 343 5.91 -34.78 3.16
CA GLY A 343 5.16 -35.97 2.77
C GLY A 343 3.76 -36.02 3.38
N ASP A 344 3.69 -36.10 4.72
CA ASP A 344 2.44 -36.21 5.47
C ASP A 344 2.32 -35.08 6.51
N LEU A 345 1.33 -34.19 6.33
CA LEU A 345 1.13 -33.05 7.21
C LEU A 345 0.75 -33.46 8.63
N CYS A 346 0.09 -34.60 8.83
CA CYS A 346 -0.23 -35.07 10.17
C CYS A 346 1.04 -35.37 10.98
N THR A 347 2.05 -35.99 10.38
CA THR A 347 3.34 -36.23 11.03
C THR A 347 4.08 -34.93 11.32
N VAL A 348 4.11 -33.99 10.37
CA VAL A 348 4.78 -32.69 10.54
C VAL A 348 4.12 -31.89 11.68
N PHE A 349 2.78 -31.88 11.74
CA PHE A 349 2.03 -31.18 12.79
C PHE A 349 2.14 -31.81 14.18
N ARG A 350 2.57 -33.08 14.31
CA ARG A 350 2.91 -33.69 15.61
C ARG A 350 4.17 -33.06 16.21
N CYS A 351 5.16 -32.75 15.38
CA CYS A 351 6.48 -32.27 15.82
C CYS A 351 6.70 -30.76 15.58
N TYR A 352 5.63 -30.01 15.34
CA TYR A 352 5.71 -28.61 14.93
C TYR A 352 6.33 -27.69 16.00
N ASN A 353 7.57 -27.24 15.72
CA ASN A 353 8.38 -26.31 16.55
C ASN A 353 8.72 -25.02 15.77
N GLY A 354 7.72 -24.34 15.21
CA GLY A 354 7.89 -23.01 14.59
C GLY A 354 8.30 -23.01 13.12
N PHE A 355 7.98 -24.06 12.35
CA PHE A 355 8.30 -24.12 10.91
C PHE A 355 7.21 -23.48 10.06
N GLY A 356 7.55 -22.57 9.15
CA GLY A 356 6.65 -22.18 8.06
C GLY A 356 6.68 -23.19 6.93
N PHE A 357 5.88 -22.98 5.89
CA PHE A 357 5.95 -23.78 4.67
C PHE A 357 6.24 -22.93 3.43
N GLY A 358 6.90 -23.53 2.44
CA GLY A 358 7.06 -22.98 1.11
C GLY A 358 6.23 -23.80 0.13
N LEU A 359 5.46 -23.16 -0.75
CA LEU A 359 4.69 -23.82 -1.80
C LEU A 359 5.28 -23.42 -3.16
N ASP A 360 5.76 -24.40 -3.92
CA ASP A 360 6.29 -24.15 -5.28
C ASP A 360 5.17 -24.12 -6.34
N ASP A 361 5.55 -23.81 -7.58
CA ASP A 361 4.68 -23.75 -8.75
C ASP A 361 4.15 -25.12 -9.21
N GLN A 362 4.72 -26.21 -8.67
CA GLN A 362 4.30 -27.59 -8.94
C GLN A 362 3.34 -28.13 -7.87
N GLY A 363 3.04 -27.32 -6.85
CA GLY A 363 2.14 -27.69 -5.75
C GLY A 363 2.80 -28.61 -4.71
N VAL A 364 4.13 -28.63 -4.64
CA VAL A 364 4.88 -29.33 -3.59
C VAL A 364 5.11 -28.39 -2.41
N LEU A 365 4.84 -28.90 -1.22
CA LEU A 365 5.03 -28.18 0.03
C LEU A 365 6.40 -28.53 0.63
N TYR A 366 7.16 -27.52 1.03
CA TYR A 366 8.47 -27.67 1.66
C TYR A 366 8.47 -27.10 3.07
N GLU A 367 9.19 -27.74 3.98
CA GLU A 367 9.43 -27.20 5.31
C GLU A 367 10.37 -26.00 5.23
N THR A 368 10.01 -24.91 5.90
CA THR A 368 10.80 -23.69 5.98
C THR A 368 10.93 -23.24 7.42
N TYR A 369 12.01 -22.54 7.75
CA TYR A 369 12.14 -21.94 9.07
C TYR A 369 11.66 -20.50 9.03
N GLN A 370 10.67 -20.18 9.85
CA GLN A 370 10.18 -18.82 10.03
C GLN A 370 10.21 -18.50 11.52
N ASP A 371 10.59 -17.26 11.88
CA ASP A 371 10.45 -16.82 13.27
C ASP A 371 9.03 -17.07 13.74
N GLU A 372 8.85 -17.51 14.99
CA GLU A 372 7.53 -17.69 15.60
C GLU A 372 6.74 -16.38 15.46
N THR A 373 5.92 -16.29 14.42
CA THR A 373 4.94 -15.23 14.30
C THR A 373 4.00 -15.41 15.49
N LYS A 374 3.77 -14.34 16.26
CA LYS A 374 2.77 -14.36 17.35
C LYS A 374 1.53 -15.13 16.86
N PRO A 375 1.08 -16.16 17.58
CA PRO A 375 -0.01 -17.00 17.11
C PRO A 375 -1.21 -16.11 16.79
N VAL A 376 -1.63 -16.12 15.53
CA VAL A 376 -2.90 -15.53 15.14
C VAL A 376 -3.97 -16.35 15.86
N CYS A 377 -4.68 -15.69 16.80
CA CYS A 377 -5.58 -16.23 17.81
C CYS A 377 -5.99 -17.70 17.64
N CYS A 378 -5.37 -18.56 18.46
CA CYS A 378 -5.51 -20.02 18.44
C CYS A 378 -6.55 -20.54 19.46
N THR A 379 -7.67 -19.83 19.65
CA THR A 379 -8.68 -20.22 20.64
C THR A 379 -9.63 -21.30 20.11
N GLU A 380 -10.15 -22.14 21.01
CA GLU A 380 -11.17 -23.13 20.65
C GLU A 380 -12.56 -22.50 20.46
N ASN A 381 -12.83 -21.39 21.15
CA ASN A 381 -14.14 -20.73 21.09
C ASN A 381 -14.30 -19.95 19.79
N LEU A 382 -15.14 -20.47 18.90
CA LEU A 382 -15.46 -19.84 17.63
C LEU A 382 -16.84 -19.19 17.67
N ILE A 383 -16.98 -18.11 16.91
CA ILE A 383 -18.26 -17.49 16.59
C ILE A 383 -18.35 -17.30 15.08
N SER A 384 -19.46 -17.70 14.48
CA SER A 384 -19.74 -17.45 13.06
C SER A 384 -20.09 -15.98 12.82
N LEU A 385 -19.91 -15.52 11.58
CA LEU A 385 -20.36 -14.19 11.17
C LEU A 385 -21.87 -14.02 11.38
N GLN A 386 -22.65 -15.09 11.22
CA GLN A 386 -24.07 -15.09 11.52
C GLN A 386 -24.36 -14.82 13.00
N GLU A 387 -23.71 -15.53 13.92
CA GLU A 387 -23.90 -15.32 15.36
C GLU A 387 -23.40 -13.96 15.83
N LEU A 388 -22.33 -13.45 15.20
CA LEU A 388 -21.86 -12.08 15.42
C LEU A 388 -22.94 -11.06 15.00
N LEU A 389 -23.58 -11.26 13.84
CA LEU A 389 -24.52 -10.31 13.24
C LEU A 389 -25.96 -10.41 13.80
N LEU A 390 -26.40 -11.63 14.14
CA LEU A 390 -27.68 -11.91 14.77
C LEU A 390 -27.47 -11.85 16.28
N THR A 391 -27.75 -10.70 16.87
CA THR A 391 -27.70 -10.47 18.32
C THR A 391 -28.69 -11.41 19.02
N HIS A 392 -28.33 -12.67 19.25
CA HIS A 392 -29.21 -13.64 19.88
C HIS A 392 -29.44 -13.22 21.33
N SER A 393 -30.71 -12.96 21.64
CA SER A 393 -31.23 -12.65 22.96
C SER A 393 -31.05 -13.86 23.87
N GLY A 394 -29.87 -14.00 24.50
CA GLY A 394 -29.61 -15.07 25.47
C GLY A 394 -28.15 -15.34 25.81
N MET A 395 -27.18 -14.96 24.96
CA MET A 395 -25.76 -15.16 25.23
C MET A 395 -25.01 -13.83 25.10
N LYS A 396 -24.42 -13.39 26.23
CA LYS A 396 -23.39 -12.34 26.44
C LYS A 396 -23.48 -11.08 25.54
N CYS A 397 -23.66 -9.91 26.18
CA CYS A 397 -23.72 -8.60 25.52
C CYS A 397 -22.51 -8.33 24.61
N PHE A 398 -22.68 -8.47 23.29
CA PHE A 398 -21.69 -7.99 22.32
C PHE A 398 -21.70 -6.46 22.26
N THR A 399 -20.53 -5.84 22.31
CA THR A 399 -20.41 -4.41 22.02
C THR A 399 -20.75 -4.14 20.56
N PRO A 400 -21.60 -3.18 20.23
CA PRO A 400 -21.86 -2.79 18.84
C PRO A 400 -20.56 -2.43 18.12
N LEU A 401 -20.37 -2.96 16.90
CA LEU A 401 -19.24 -2.62 16.04
C LEU A 401 -19.14 -1.10 15.83
N THR A 402 -17.94 -0.55 15.99
CA THR A 402 -17.62 0.83 15.61
C THR A 402 -17.69 1.01 14.09
N GLU A 403 -17.82 2.23 13.60
CA GLU A 403 -17.81 2.48 12.14
C GLU A 403 -16.50 2.00 11.50
N GLU A 404 -15.35 2.26 12.11
CA GLU A 404 -14.05 1.77 11.62
C GLU A 404 -14.02 0.24 11.49
N GLN A 405 -14.54 -0.48 12.50
CA GLN A 405 -14.64 -1.95 12.46
C GLN A 405 -15.56 -2.44 11.34
N ARG A 406 -16.69 -1.75 11.10
CA ARG A 406 -17.62 -2.08 10.00
C ARG A 406 -16.97 -1.95 8.64
N TYR A 407 -16.22 -0.86 8.40
CA TYR A 407 -15.49 -0.68 7.14
C TYR A 407 -14.39 -1.73 6.97
N ARG A 408 -13.53 -1.93 7.98
CA ARG A 408 -12.46 -2.94 7.90
C ARG A 408 -13.01 -4.32 7.60
N LEU A 409 -14.05 -4.74 8.33
CA LEU A 409 -14.67 -6.04 8.11
C LEU A 409 -15.28 -6.15 6.71
N SER A 410 -15.98 -5.12 6.26
CA SER A 410 -16.55 -5.07 4.89
C SER A 410 -15.49 -5.20 3.80
N ILE A 411 -14.33 -4.53 3.97
CA ILE A 411 -13.21 -4.58 3.03
C ILE A 411 -12.55 -5.97 3.04
N ILE A 412 -12.28 -6.55 4.22
CA ILE A 412 -11.67 -7.88 4.36
C ILE A 412 -12.55 -8.93 3.68
N LEU A 413 -13.85 -8.94 3.97
CA LEU A 413 -14.77 -9.95 3.42
C LEU A 413 -14.98 -9.77 1.91
N THR A 414 -15.15 -8.53 1.43
CA THR A 414 -15.33 -8.27 -0.02
C THR A 414 -14.07 -8.63 -0.81
N SER A 415 -12.90 -8.25 -0.31
CA SER A 415 -11.64 -8.56 -0.99
C SER A 415 -11.32 -10.06 -0.94
N SER A 416 -11.56 -10.72 0.18
CA SER A 416 -11.40 -12.18 0.32
C SER A 416 -12.36 -12.95 -0.57
N PHE A 417 -13.62 -12.51 -0.67
CA PHE A 417 -14.58 -13.07 -1.61
C PHE A 417 -14.05 -13.02 -3.04
N LEU A 418 -13.61 -11.85 -3.52
CA LEU A 418 -13.05 -11.72 -4.87
C LEU A 418 -11.79 -12.59 -5.07
N GLN A 419 -10.95 -12.72 -4.05
CA GLN A 419 -9.74 -13.55 -4.05
C GLN A 419 -10.00 -15.06 -4.05
N LEU A 420 -11.16 -15.52 -3.55
CA LEU A 420 -11.39 -16.94 -3.29
C LEU A 420 -12.65 -17.52 -3.95
N HIS A 421 -13.53 -16.72 -4.57
CA HIS A 421 -14.84 -17.17 -5.09
C HIS A 421 -14.75 -18.36 -6.07
N SER A 422 -13.68 -18.43 -6.87
CA SER A 422 -13.43 -19.48 -7.85
C SER A 422 -12.65 -20.68 -7.29
N THR A 423 -12.33 -20.65 -6.00
CA THR A 423 -11.48 -21.64 -5.35
C THR A 423 -12.30 -22.60 -4.50
N PRO A 424 -11.83 -23.84 -4.27
CA PRO A 424 -12.54 -24.81 -3.45
C PRO A 424 -12.83 -24.36 -2.01
N TRP A 425 -12.05 -23.40 -1.50
CA TRP A 425 -12.23 -22.81 -0.19
C TRP A 425 -13.59 -22.14 0.05
N LEU A 426 -14.23 -21.60 -1.00
CA LEU A 426 -15.55 -20.97 -0.89
C LEU A 426 -16.66 -21.78 -1.56
N ASN A 427 -16.39 -23.04 -1.96
CA ASN A 427 -17.23 -23.74 -2.91
C ASN A 427 -18.66 -24.05 -2.40
N ARG A 428 -19.60 -23.77 -3.31
CA ARG A 428 -21.05 -24.00 -3.33
C ARG A 428 -21.93 -23.00 -2.55
N HIS A 429 -21.59 -22.59 -1.32
CA HIS A 429 -22.47 -21.70 -0.55
C HIS A 429 -21.73 -20.72 0.38
N TRP A 430 -21.07 -19.71 -0.20
CA TRP A 430 -20.61 -18.55 0.58
C TRP A 430 -21.78 -17.97 1.38
N SER A 431 -21.64 -17.87 2.69
CA SER A 431 -22.68 -17.36 3.57
C SER A 431 -22.11 -16.86 4.90
N GLN A 432 -22.97 -16.22 5.69
CA GLN A 432 -22.66 -15.79 7.05
C GLN A 432 -22.29 -16.96 7.99
N HIS A 433 -22.58 -18.21 7.62
CA HIS A 433 -22.19 -19.40 8.38
C HIS A 433 -20.78 -19.90 8.09
N THR A 434 -20.19 -19.50 6.97
CA THR A 434 -18.89 -20.03 6.50
C THR A 434 -17.69 -19.26 7.03
N VAL A 435 -17.91 -18.05 7.53
CA VAL A 435 -16.87 -17.16 8.08
C VAL A 435 -16.92 -17.22 9.59
N PHE A 436 -15.77 -17.44 10.22
CA PHE A 436 -15.63 -17.58 11.66
C PHE A 436 -14.60 -16.60 12.23
N PHE A 437 -14.77 -16.30 13.51
CA PHE A 437 -13.88 -15.46 14.31
C PHE A 437 -13.49 -16.19 15.59
N SER A 438 -12.26 -15.97 16.02
CA SER A 438 -11.81 -16.42 17.34
C SER A 438 -12.41 -15.51 18.42
N SER A 439 -12.87 -16.13 19.50
CA SER A 439 -13.47 -15.43 20.63
C SER A 439 -12.77 -15.79 21.95
N THR A 440 -12.68 -14.81 22.84
CA THR A 440 -12.10 -14.96 24.18
C THR A 440 -13.06 -14.43 25.23
N PRO A 441 -13.43 -15.23 26.24
CA PRO A 441 -14.21 -14.72 27.36
C PRO A 441 -13.31 -13.90 28.28
N VAL A 442 -13.66 -12.64 28.50
CA VAL A 442 -12.98 -11.71 29.42
C VAL A 442 -14.06 -11.01 30.24
N ASP A 443 -14.04 -11.17 31.57
CA ASP A 443 -14.94 -10.46 32.51
C ASP A 443 -16.42 -10.45 32.07
N ASP A 444 -16.98 -11.64 31.82
CA ASP A 444 -18.35 -11.88 31.32
C ASP A 444 -18.71 -11.32 29.93
N GLN A 445 -17.78 -10.63 29.27
CA GLN A 445 -17.89 -10.21 27.88
C GLN A 445 -17.14 -11.18 26.95
N LEU A 446 -17.58 -11.24 25.69
CA LEU A 446 -16.88 -11.99 24.65
C LEU A 446 -16.11 -11.01 23.77
N VAL A 447 -14.78 -11.04 23.86
CA VAL A 447 -13.91 -10.25 22.99
C VAL A 447 -13.65 -11.05 21.73
N ILE A 448 -13.98 -10.46 20.58
CA ILE A 448 -13.90 -11.10 19.26
C ILE A 448 -12.73 -10.50 18.48
N ASP A 449 -11.90 -11.37 17.90
CA ASP A 449 -10.83 -10.95 16.99
C ASP A 449 -11.38 -10.70 15.59
N LEU A 450 -11.86 -9.47 15.35
CA LEU A 450 -12.38 -9.02 14.06
C LEU A 450 -11.29 -8.81 13.00
N GLY A 451 -10.01 -8.79 13.40
CA GLY A 451 -8.88 -8.57 12.49
C GLY A 451 -8.46 -9.84 11.75
N HIS A 452 -8.87 -11.02 12.23
CA HIS A 452 -8.44 -12.30 11.71
C HIS A 452 -9.60 -13.26 11.42
N PRO A 453 -10.56 -12.89 10.56
CA PRO A 453 -11.59 -13.81 10.11
C PRO A 453 -10.97 -14.98 9.35
N PHE A 454 -11.57 -16.17 9.44
CA PHE A 454 -11.10 -17.34 8.73
C PHE A 454 -12.27 -18.20 8.21
N ILE A 455 -11.95 -19.10 7.30
CA ILE A 455 -12.81 -20.17 6.83
C ILE A 455 -12.21 -21.51 7.26
N ALA A 456 -13.05 -22.50 7.56
CA ALA A 456 -12.61 -23.82 8.02
C ALA A 456 -12.96 -24.88 6.98
N GLU A 457 -11.98 -25.73 6.64
CA GLU A 457 -12.12 -26.82 5.68
C GLU A 457 -11.67 -28.14 6.32
N SER A 458 -12.40 -29.23 6.05
CA SER A 458 -12.09 -30.55 6.60
C SER A 458 -11.63 -31.52 5.50
N TYR A 459 -10.43 -32.05 5.65
CA TYR A 459 -9.83 -33.00 4.71
C TYR A 459 -9.90 -34.43 5.26
N PRO A 460 -10.40 -35.42 4.50
CA PRO A 460 -10.40 -36.82 4.94
C PRO A 460 -8.98 -37.41 4.89
N SER A 461 -8.62 -38.28 5.84
CA SER A 461 -7.28 -38.89 5.89
C SER A 461 -7.05 -40.06 4.94
N SER A 462 -8.08 -40.47 4.19
CA SER A 462 -8.05 -41.65 3.33
C SER A 462 -8.33 -41.28 1.87
N ALA A 463 -7.38 -41.57 0.98
CA ALA A 463 -7.45 -41.32 -0.45
C ALA A 463 -8.34 -42.30 -1.24
N TYR A 464 -9.34 -42.91 -0.59
CA TYR A 464 -10.38 -43.62 -1.35
C TYR A 464 -11.38 -42.60 -1.85
N PRO A 465 -11.51 -42.39 -3.17
CA PRO A 465 -12.63 -41.64 -3.69
C PRO A 465 -13.87 -42.46 -3.38
N THR A 466 -14.60 -42.10 -2.34
CA THR A 466 -16.02 -42.48 -2.29
C THR A 466 -16.59 -41.88 -3.56
N THR A 467 -17.00 -42.73 -4.50
CA THR A 467 -17.87 -42.36 -5.61
C THR A 467 -19.17 -41.85 -5.02
N THR A 468 -19.16 -40.64 -4.46
CA THR A 468 -20.33 -39.79 -4.51
C THR A 468 -20.51 -39.41 -5.96
N SER A 469 -21.70 -39.71 -6.43
CA SER A 469 -22.20 -39.56 -7.77
C SER A 469 -21.73 -38.27 -8.44
N ILE A 470 -21.55 -38.38 -9.75
CA ILE A 470 -21.66 -37.28 -10.70
C ILE A 470 -23.09 -36.74 -10.57
N GLU A 471 -23.35 -36.00 -9.50
CA GLU A 471 -24.56 -35.23 -9.26
C GLU A 471 -24.16 -33.75 -9.30
N ASP A 472 -24.55 -33.14 -10.42
CA ASP A 472 -24.48 -31.73 -10.78
C ASP A 472 -23.16 -30.99 -10.51
N LYS A 473 -22.38 -30.84 -11.60
CA LYS A 473 -21.56 -29.64 -11.83
C LYS A 473 -22.50 -28.43 -12.04
N GLY A 474 -23.25 -28.04 -11.00
CA GLY A 474 -23.87 -26.72 -10.97
C GLY A 474 -22.74 -25.69 -10.92
N LEU A 475 -22.64 -24.83 -11.94
CA LEU A 475 -21.74 -23.67 -11.90
C LEU A 475 -21.98 -22.92 -10.59
N ALA A 476 -20.92 -22.48 -9.93
CA ALA A 476 -21.04 -21.54 -8.81
C ALA A 476 -21.97 -20.38 -9.25
N ASP A 477 -23.04 -20.16 -8.48
CA ASP A 477 -24.01 -19.11 -8.80
C ASP A 477 -23.43 -17.77 -8.34
N ASP A 478 -22.57 -17.18 -9.17
CA ASP A 478 -21.94 -15.86 -8.94
C ASP A 478 -22.99 -14.81 -8.58
N SER A 479 -24.17 -14.90 -9.18
CA SER A 479 -25.31 -14.04 -8.87
C SER A 479 -25.80 -14.23 -7.43
N ALA A 480 -25.98 -15.46 -6.95
CA ALA A 480 -26.33 -15.72 -5.55
C ALA A 480 -25.25 -15.26 -4.57
N ASN A 481 -23.97 -15.47 -4.93
CA ASN A 481 -22.84 -15.04 -4.12
C ASN A 481 -22.75 -13.51 -3.99
N LEU A 482 -22.99 -12.77 -5.08
CA LEU A 482 -23.07 -11.31 -5.07
C LEU A 482 -24.25 -10.81 -4.24
N LEU A 483 -25.40 -11.49 -4.30
CA LEU A 483 -26.55 -11.16 -3.46
C LEU A 483 -26.26 -11.41 -1.96
N MET A 484 -25.57 -12.50 -1.65
CA MET A 484 -25.13 -12.80 -0.28
C MET A 484 -24.13 -11.76 0.22
N LEU A 485 -23.19 -11.32 -0.63
CA LEU A 485 -22.27 -10.23 -0.30
C LEU A 485 -23.03 -8.95 0.03
N ALA A 486 -24.06 -8.59 -0.74
CA ALA A 486 -24.93 -7.45 -0.44
C ALA A 486 -25.60 -7.58 0.94
N LYS A 487 -26.12 -8.77 1.27
CA LYS A 487 -26.73 -9.08 2.58
C LYS A 487 -25.72 -8.92 3.72
N ILE A 488 -24.51 -9.47 3.56
CA ILE A 488 -23.42 -9.37 4.55
C ILE A 488 -23.04 -7.91 4.80
N LEU A 489 -22.79 -7.13 3.74
CA LEU A 489 -22.41 -5.72 3.85
C LEU A 489 -23.48 -4.89 4.56
N LEU A 490 -24.76 -5.15 4.26
CA LEU A 490 -25.87 -4.46 4.91
C LEU A 490 -25.98 -4.85 6.39
N HIS A 491 -25.84 -6.13 6.73
CA HIS A 491 -25.87 -6.59 8.12
C HIS A 491 -24.70 -6.01 8.93
N ILE A 492 -23.49 -5.95 8.37
CA ILE A 492 -22.32 -5.34 9.03
C ILE A 492 -22.58 -3.86 9.29
N LYS A 493 -23.07 -3.13 8.29
CA LYS A 493 -23.35 -1.69 8.42
C LYS A 493 -24.38 -1.38 9.51
N PHE A 494 -25.37 -2.23 9.70
CA PHE A 494 -26.43 -2.05 10.70
C PHE A 494 -26.26 -2.90 11.96
N HIS A 495 -25.09 -3.51 12.18
CA HIS A 495 -24.83 -4.28 13.38
C HIS A 495 -25.10 -3.46 14.65
N GLY A 496 -25.88 -4.02 15.58
CA GLY A 496 -26.30 -3.36 16.82
C GLY A 496 -27.47 -2.38 16.67
N ARG A 497 -28.05 -2.23 15.47
CA ARG A 497 -29.30 -1.48 15.24
C ARG A 497 -30.42 -2.45 14.89
N THR A 498 -31.09 -2.98 15.92
CA THR A 498 -32.23 -3.90 15.78
C THR A 498 -33.47 -3.15 15.34
N SER A 499 -33.99 -3.39 14.13
CA SER A 499 -35.40 -3.05 13.81
C SER A 499 -36.06 -3.86 12.69
N PHE A 500 -35.35 -4.55 11.77
CA PHE A 500 -36.03 -5.16 10.61
C PHE A 500 -35.85 -6.66 10.41
N THR A 501 -34.68 -7.24 10.70
CA THR A 501 -34.38 -8.66 10.39
C THR A 501 -35.16 -9.66 11.26
N LEU A 502 -35.52 -9.29 12.50
CA LEU A 502 -36.07 -10.24 13.47
C LEU A 502 -37.48 -10.78 13.13
N ASN A 503 -38.30 -10.04 12.38
CA ASN A 503 -39.73 -10.38 12.25
C ASN A 503 -40.11 -11.21 11.03
N LYS A 504 -39.18 -11.56 10.12
CA LYS A 504 -39.51 -12.33 8.89
C LYS A 504 -38.72 -13.62 8.68
N GLU A 505 -37.54 -13.79 9.27
CA GLU A 505 -36.81 -15.08 9.18
C GLU A 505 -37.50 -16.19 10.00
N SER A 506 -38.32 -15.83 11.00
CA SER A 506 -39.13 -16.76 11.81
C SER A 506 -40.33 -17.41 11.06
N VAL A 507 -40.73 -16.89 9.88
CA VAL A 507 -41.97 -17.34 9.20
C VAL A 507 -41.71 -18.18 7.94
N ALA A 508 -40.45 -18.37 7.53
CA ALA A 508 -40.15 -19.10 6.29
C ALA A 508 -39.45 -20.45 6.56
N ASN A 509 -40.26 -21.49 6.83
CA ASN A 509 -39.86 -22.89 6.70
C ASN A 509 -39.67 -23.28 5.21
N SER A 510 -38.85 -22.53 4.46
CA SER A 510 -38.50 -22.83 3.08
C SER A 510 -36.98 -23.00 3.00
N THR A 511 -36.54 -24.23 2.75
CA THR A 511 -35.13 -24.63 2.71
C THR A 511 -34.37 -24.18 1.46
N ALA A 512 -35.00 -23.40 0.57
CA ALA A 512 -34.40 -22.91 -0.68
C ALA A 512 -34.16 -21.39 -0.63
N PHE A 513 -32.94 -20.96 -0.98
CA PHE A 513 -32.56 -19.56 -1.13
C PHE A 513 -33.27 -18.94 -2.34
N ASP A 514 -34.33 -18.16 -2.09
CA ASP A 514 -35.06 -17.43 -3.14
C ASP A 514 -34.39 -16.07 -3.41
N ARG A 515 -33.59 -16.02 -4.49
CA ARG A 515 -32.85 -14.81 -4.91
C ARG A 515 -33.77 -13.61 -5.12
N VAL A 516 -34.95 -13.80 -5.70
CA VAL A 516 -35.88 -12.71 -6.02
C VAL A 516 -36.43 -12.12 -4.73
N ARG A 517 -36.85 -12.98 -3.81
CA ARG A 517 -37.36 -12.55 -2.50
C ARG A 517 -36.29 -11.85 -1.67
N GLU A 518 -35.08 -12.41 -1.58
CA GLU A 518 -33.98 -11.79 -0.83
C GLU A 518 -33.58 -10.44 -1.43
N SER A 519 -33.48 -10.33 -2.76
CA SER A 519 -33.24 -9.06 -3.46
C SER A 519 -34.29 -8.00 -3.13
N GLN A 520 -35.58 -8.38 -3.10
CA GLN A 520 -36.66 -7.46 -2.72
C GLN A 520 -36.55 -7.01 -1.25
N LEU A 521 -36.21 -7.92 -0.34
CA LEU A 521 -36.04 -7.60 1.08
C LEU A 521 -34.87 -6.64 1.32
N LEU A 522 -33.74 -6.85 0.64
CA LEU A 522 -32.58 -5.96 0.73
C LEU A 522 -32.90 -4.57 0.17
N ASN A 523 -33.54 -4.48 -1.00
CA ASN A 523 -33.95 -3.19 -1.57
C ASN A 523 -34.94 -2.44 -0.66
N GLN A 524 -35.88 -3.15 -0.02
CA GLN A 524 -36.80 -2.54 0.96
C GLN A 524 -36.06 -1.98 2.17
N TRP A 525 -35.04 -2.70 2.66
CA TRP A 525 -34.23 -2.24 3.78
C TRP A 525 -33.39 -1.01 3.40
N ILE A 526 -32.72 -1.04 2.25
CA ILE A 526 -31.95 0.09 1.72
C ILE A 526 -32.82 1.34 1.57
N PHE A 527 -34.03 1.19 1.02
CA PHE A 527 -34.95 2.33 0.84
C PHE A 527 -35.30 3.01 2.17
N ARG A 528 -35.52 2.23 3.22
CA ARG A 528 -35.88 2.74 4.56
C ARG A 528 -34.70 3.39 5.27
N GLU A 529 -33.52 2.82 5.13
CA GLU A 529 -32.30 3.27 5.82
C GLU A 529 -31.39 4.14 4.96
N ARG A 530 -31.93 4.72 3.87
CA ARG A 530 -31.16 5.46 2.88
C ARG A 530 -30.32 6.59 3.47
N GLU A 531 -30.85 7.29 4.47
CA GLU A 531 -30.17 8.41 5.14
C GLU A 531 -29.10 7.94 6.14
N ASN A 532 -29.14 6.68 6.57
CA ASN A 532 -28.18 6.08 7.50
C ASN A 532 -27.04 5.32 6.80
N LEU A 533 -27.13 5.15 5.47
CA LEU A 533 -26.09 4.56 4.65
C LEU A 533 -25.08 5.63 4.21
N SER A 534 -23.79 5.32 4.35
CA SER A 534 -22.77 6.14 3.70
C SER A 534 -22.82 5.94 2.19
N PHE A 535 -22.22 6.86 1.43
CA PHE A 535 -22.20 6.79 -0.03
C PHE A 535 -21.50 5.51 -0.51
N ALA A 536 -20.37 5.13 0.11
CA ALA A 536 -19.68 3.89 -0.25
C ALA A 536 -20.52 2.65 0.07
N HIS A 537 -21.10 2.54 1.27
CA HIS A 537 -21.91 1.38 1.63
C HIS A 537 -23.14 1.24 0.72
N TYR A 538 -23.86 2.34 0.47
CA TYR A 538 -25.01 2.34 -0.44
C TYR A 538 -24.62 1.85 -1.84
N ASN A 539 -23.57 2.43 -2.43
CA ASN A 539 -23.16 2.06 -3.79
C ASN A 539 -22.65 0.61 -3.85
N ALA A 540 -21.85 0.19 -2.88
CA ALA A 540 -21.33 -1.17 -2.78
C ALA A 540 -22.46 -2.21 -2.74
N ILE A 541 -23.43 -2.01 -1.84
CA ILE A 541 -24.56 -2.92 -1.65
C ILE A 541 -25.47 -2.91 -2.89
N GLN A 542 -25.82 -1.72 -3.39
CA GLN A 542 -26.71 -1.59 -4.55
C GLN A 542 -26.08 -2.21 -5.81
N PHE A 543 -24.77 -2.01 -6.02
CA PHE A 543 -24.06 -2.62 -7.13
C PHE A 543 -24.10 -4.15 -7.05
N CYS A 544 -23.89 -4.74 -5.86
CA CYS A 544 -23.97 -6.18 -5.67
C CYS A 544 -25.38 -6.72 -5.95
N ILE A 545 -26.44 -6.02 -5.52
CA ILE A 545 -27.84 -6.40 -5.79
C ILE A 545 -28.14 -6.32 -7.29
N VAL A 546 -27.79 -5.22 -7.96
CA VAL A 546 -28.02 -5.09 -9.41
C VAL A 546 -27.26 -6.16 -10.17
N SER A 547 -26.00 -6.40 -9.81
CA SER A 547 -25.14 -7.41 -10.41
C SER A 547 -25.71 -8.82 -10.24
N SER A 548 -26.30 -9.14 -9.08
CA SER A 548 -26.96 -10.43 -8.86
C SER A 548 -28.19 -10.69 -9.75
N ASN A 549 -28.74 -9.66 -10.38
CA ASN A 549 -29.87 -9.78 -11.30
C ASN A 549 -29.43 -9.61 -12.77
N SER A 550 -28.15 -9.34 -13.02
CA SER A 550 -27.60 -9.16 -14.36
C SER A 550 -27.16 -10.49 -14.95
N ILE A 551 -27.46 -10.69 -16.24
CA ILE A 551 -27.00 -11.86 -17.00
C ILE A 551 -25.51 -11.72 -17.35
N ASP A 552 -25.00 -10.48 -17.44
CA ASP A 552 -23.61 -10.17 -17.79
C ASP A 552 -22.66 -10.19 -16.57
N ALA A 553 -23.16 -10.55 -15.38
CA ALA A 553 -22.36 -10.61 -14.17
C ALA A 553 -21.56 -11.93 -14.12
N ASP A 554 -20.31 -11.87 -14.57
CA ASP A 554 -19.40 -13.02 -14.59
C ASP A 554 -18.14 -12.71 -13.77
N LEU A 555 -17.98 -13.36 -12.60
CA LEU A 555 -16.79 -13.16 -11.77
C LEU A 555 -15.54 -13.84 -12.34
N TRP A 556 -15.68 -14.69 -13.35
CA TRP A 556 -14.54 -15.27 -14.08
C TRP A 556 -13.89 -14.23 -15.01
N ASP A 557 -14.67 -13.29 -15.56
CA ASP A 557 -14.15 -12.18 -16.36
C ASP A 557 -13.28 -11.24 -15.50
N LEU A 558 -12.00 -11.12 -15.89
CA LEU A 558 -11.04 -10.21 -15.27
C LEU A 558 -11.51 -8.76 -15.32
N LYS A 559 -12.15 -8.35 -16.43
CA LYS A 559 -12.66 -6.97 -16.57
C LYS A 559 -13.82 -6.73 -15.63
N TYR A 560 -14.73 -7.70 -15.52
CA TYR A 560 -15.85 -7.59 -14.60
C TYR A 560 -15.40 -7.56 -13.13
N ARG A 561 -14.44 -8.41 -12.73
CA ARG A 561 -13.83 -8.35 -11.39
C ARG A 561 -13.22 -6.99 -11.08
N GLN A 562 -12.56 -6.38 -12.06
CA GLN A 562 -12.01 -5.05 -11.94
C GLN A 562 -13.13 -4.02 -11.67
N VAL A 563 -14.27 -4.14 -12.35
CA VAL A 563 -15.45 -3.31 -12.07
C VAL A 563 -15.97 -3.52 -10.65
N VAL A 564 -16.05 -4.76 -10.15
CA VAL A 564 -16.47 -5.04 -8.76
C VAL A 564 -15.50 -4.41 -7.76
N LEU A 565 -14.19 -4.50 -7.99
CA LEU A 565 -13.18 -3.82 -7.16
C LEU A 565 -13.40 -2.31 -7.12
N ASP A 566 -13.55 -1.68 -8.28
CA ASP A 566 -13.67 -0.22 -8.40
C ASP A 566 -15.01 0.31 -7.85
N ARG A 567 -16.08 -0.49 -7.92
CA ARG A 567 -17.43 -0.09 -7.47
C ARG A 567 -17.75 -0.48 -6.03
N VAL A 568 -17.07 -1.48 -5.47
CA VAL A 568 -17.37 -2.02 -4.13
C VAL A 568 -16.20 -1.80 -3.17
N VAL A 569 -15.00 -2.28 -3.50
CA VAL A 569 -13.85 -2.23 -2.57
C VAL A 569 -13.27 -0.84 -2.46
N VAL A 570 -12.99 -0.17 -3.58
CA VAL A 570 -12.35 1.16 -3.61
C VAL A 570 -13.12 2.21 -2.81
N PRO A 571 -14.46 2.36 -2.97
CA PRO A 571 -15.21 3.33 -2.19
C PRO A 571 -15.14 3.08 -0.68
N LEU A 572 -15.20 1.81 -0.25
CA LEU A 572 -15.11 1.43 1.16
C LEU A 572 -13.74 1.77 1.75
N VAL A 573 -12.65 1.50 1.01
CA VAL A 573 -11.28 1.87 1.41
C VAL A 573 -11.13 3.38 1.50
N ASN A 574 -11.65 4.12 0.52
CA ASN A 574 -11.57 5.58 0.52
C ASN A 574 -12.28 6.15 1.75
N GLU A 575 -13.52 5.76 2.04
CA GLU A 575 -14.22 6.24 3.23
C GLU A 575 -13.52 5.81 4.54
N LEU A 576 -12.93 4.61 4.62
CA LEU A 576 -12.13 4.20 5.78
C LEU A 576 -10.94 5.15 6.03
N SER A 577 -10.25 5.59 4.96
CA SER A 577 -9.13 6.52 5.09
C SER A 577 -9.54 7.90 5.66
N HIS A 578 -10.76 8.36 5.36
CA HIS A 578 -11.31 9.57 5.97
C HIS A 578 -11.57 9.39 7.47
N TRP A 579 -12.04 8.21 7.90
CA TRP A 579 -12.23 7.87 9.32
C TRP A 579 -10.91 7.73 10.09
N GLN A 580 -9.85 7.29 9.42
CA GLN A 580 -8.51 7.15 10.01
C GLN A 580 -7.72 8.47 10.07
N GLY A 581 -8.29 9.57 9.60
CA GLY A 581 -7.69 10.90 9.72
C GLY A 581 -6.55 11.14 8.73
N ALA A 582 -6.76 10.82 7.45
CA ALA A 582 -5.93 11.37 6.37
C ALA A 582 -6.16 12.90 6.27
N THR A 583 -5.51 13.66 7.15
CA THR A 583 -5.18 15.09 6.96
C THR A 583 -3.86 15.22 6.24
#